data_AF-A0A9D4T855-F1
#
_entry.id   AF-A0A9D4T855-F1
#
_cell.length_a   1.000
_cell.length_b   1.000
_cell.length_c   1.000
_cell.angle_alpha   90.00
_cell.angle_beta   90.00
_cell.angle_gamma   90.00
#
_symmetry.space_group_name_H-M   'P 1'
#
loop_
_entity.id
_entity.type
_entity.pdbx_description
1 polymer ?
#
loop_
_entity_poly.entity_id
_entity_poly.type
_entity_poly.pdbx_seq_one_letter_code
_entity_poly.pdbx_strand_id
1 'polypeptide(L)'
;MTTTKQWQQTNGWKYTLTGFGEFLEMRRVAFADPMPPTRLCGVCGLLPSRTLLLPCGHVLCDSCRDQLPQGNDCCCPFDGKKFVDSDVHPMTIEWCELEQRRIVCSAGSQVCGFSGNLCDLADHLTRCGSGKAKCCKCNRPVFRSHAVSHYRSCTGPLYAANAEVASKTDAAKMADVETSTPNLTPSKGIDLEAELGCFKSALAEKLASLEGQLLEVQKKSSNDMASLESQLLEVQKKSNNDVASLEAHLLEVQKKSSNDVATFESQLLEAQKKSSNDVASLESQLRELQKKSSNDKKKSSVAAATKAAVIQGPYRAASKAGVLITTCKFADIYADLDSLNEKMKELRKSTDVYSLGGYTFMLDCEFSKDENEVKVRFILFLRGGEWDSYVDWPFKKKVTLIIMHIKDAAKDVRLPITMVGHKVVRKPHGGIGNWGNWTIKKNWQDIELQGYVDRGALYVNIEFE
;
A
#
# COMPACT_ATOMS: atom_id res chain seq x y z
N MET A 1 31.40 -9.10 -6.15
CA MET A 1 29.99 -8.69 -5.88
C MET A 1 29.08 -9.86 -5.46
N THR A 2 29.60 -11.08 -5.28
CA THR A 2 28.84 -12.29 -4.92
C THR A 2 28.61 -12.46 -3.41
N THR A 3 29.44 -11.86 -2.56
CA THR A 3 29.37 -12.01 -1.10
C THR A 3 28.21 -11.25 -0.43
N THR A 4 27.79 -10.10 -0.96
CA THR A 4 26.73 -9.28 -0.36
C THR A 4 25.33 -9.89 -0.55
N LYS A 5 25.06 -10.50 -1.71
CA LYS A 5 23.78 -11.17 -2.01
C LYS A 5 23.59 -12.43 -1.17
N GLN A 6 24.67 -13.18 -0.91
CA GLN A 6 24.63 -14.41 -0.13
C GLN A 6 24.51 -14.14 1.38
N TRP A 7 25.06 -13.03 1.87
CA TRP A 7 24.92 -12.59 3.27
C TRP A 7 23.55 -11.98 3.59
N GLN A 8 22.92 -11.29 2.61
CA GLN A 8 21.56 -10.73 2.77
C GLN A 8 20.47 -11.80 2.80
N GLN A 9 20.65 -12.93 2.09
CA GLN A 9 19.69 -14.05 2.09
C GLN A 9 19.55 -14.75 3.44
N THR A 10 20.56 -14.71 4.33
CA THR A 10 20.55 -15.46 5.60
C THR A 10 20.07 -14.65 6.82
N ASN A 11 19.96 -13.32 6.69
CA ASN A 11 19.66 -12.41 7.82
C ASN A 11 18.44 -11.49 7.59
N GLY A 12 17.77 -11.61 6.45
CA GLY A 12 16.58 -10.83 6.08
C GLY A 12 16.86 -9.35 5.78
N TRP A 13 15.85 -8.70 5.21
CA TRP A 13 15.84 -7.29 4.83
C TRP A 13 15.30 -6.45 5.98
N LYS A 14 16.14 -5.56 6.52
CA LYS A 14 15.84 -4.82 7.76
C LYS A 14 15.27 -3.45 7.46
N TYR A 15 14.03 -3.20 7.85
CA TYR A 15 13.35 -1.91 7.74
C TYR A 15 12.86 -1.42 9.11
N THR A 16 12.80 -0.11 9.32
CA THR A 16 12.19 0.49 10.50
C THR A 16 10.78 0.94 10.16
N LEU A 17 9.79 0.50 10.93
CA LEU A 17 8.38 0.72 10.67
C LEU A 17 7.85 1.96 11.40
N THR A 18 6.82 2.61 10.85
CA THR A 18 6.07 3.70 11.51
C THR A 18 4.61 3.74 11.01
N GLY A 19 3.67 4.14 11.87
CA GLY A 19 2.25 4.28 11.52
C GLY A 19 1.47 2.96 11.52
N PHE A 20 2.01 1.91 12.15
CA PHE A 20 1.46 0.54 12.18
C PHE A 20 1.05 0.09 13.59
N GLY A 21 0.65 1.05 14.43
CA GLY A 21 0.35 0.81 15.83
C GLY A 21 1.57 0.78 16.74
N GLU A 22 1.32 0.88 18.05
CA GLU A 22 2.36 1.09 19.07
C GLU A 22 3.44 0.00 19.10
N PHE A 23 3.07 -1.26 18.86
CA PHE A 23 4.02 -2.37 18.91
C PHE A 23 5.12 -2.25 17.84
N LEU A 24 4.78 -1.80 16.63
CA LEU A 24 5.70 -1.69 15.50
C LEU A 24 6.27 -0.29 15.31
N GLU A 25 5.77 0.70 16.03
CA GLU A 25 6.25 2.08 15.92
C GLU A 25 7.76 2.16 16.20
N MET A 26 8.50 2.70 15.23
CA MET A 26 9.95 2.82 15.22
C MET A 26 10.70 1.48 15.44
N ARG A 27 10.01 0.35 15.25
CA ARG A 27 10.61 -0.98 15.40
C ARG A 27 11.32 -1.40 14.13
N ARG A 28 12.53 -1.93 14.29
CA ARG A 28 13.29 -2.53 13.19
C ARG A 28 12.92 -4.00 13.02
N VAL A 29 12.35 -4.35 11.87
CA VAL A 29 11.89 -5.70 11.51
C VAL A 29 12.71 -6.24 10.35
N ALA A 30 13.07 -7.52 10.40
CA ALA A 30 13.77 -8.21 9.32
C ALA A 30 12.79 -9.07 8.51
N PHE A 31 12.47 -8.65 7.30
CA PHE A 31 11.60 -9.39 6.38
C PHE A 31 12.39 -10.43 5.61
N ALA A 32 11.79 -11.58 5.31
CA ALA A 32 12.44 -12.59 4.48
C ALA A 32 12.66 -12.07 3.04
N ASP A 33 11.67 -11.33 2.53
CA ASP A 33 11.67 -10.73 1.21
C ASP A 33 11.79 -9.19 1.31
N PRO A 34 12.40 -8.51 0.33
CA PRO A 34 12.53 -7.07 0.35
C PRO A 34 11.15 -6.38 0.25
N MET A 35 10.99 -5.25 0.93
CA MET A 35 9.84 -4.38 0.73
C MET A 35 9.95 -3.67 -0.61
N PRO A 36 8.85 -3.47 -1.35
CA PRO A 36 8.87 -2.68 -2.56
C PRO A 36 9.36 -1.26 -2.26
N PRO A 37 10.21 -0.64 -3.10
CA PRO A 37 10.71 0.71 -2.85
C PRO A 37 9.62 1.77 -2.77
N THR A 38 8.44 1.56 -3.38
CA THR A 38 7.25 2.42 -3.23
C THR A 38 6.67 2.46 -1.83
N ARG A 39 7.05 1.51 -0.97
CA ARG A 39 6.64 1.49 0.43
C ARG A 39 7.65 2.19 1.33
N LEU A 40 8.82 2.55 0.82
CA LEU A 40 9.89 3.18 1.59
C LEU A 40 9.94 4.66 1.27
N CYS A 41 10.04 5.49 2.31
CA CYS A 41 10.34 6.90 2.10
C CYS A 41 11.79 7.04 1.61
N GLY A 42 12.00 7.70 0.47
CA GLY A 42 13.35 7.95 -0.05
C GLY A 42 14.18 8.91 0.80
N VAL A 43 13.54 9.74 1.64
CA VAL A 43 14.21 10.76 2.46
C VAL A 43 14.68 10.16 3.78
N CYS A 44 13.77 9.58 4.57
CA CYS A 44 14.10 9.04 5.89
C CYS A 44 14.41 7.53 5.89
N GLY A 45 14.15 6.82 4.79
CA GLY A 45 14.38 5.38 4.67
C GLY A 45 13.42 4.50 5.49
N LEU A 46 12.44 5.10 6.17
CA LEU A 46 11.45 4.37 6.95
C LEU A 46 10.42 3.67 6.05
N LEU A 47 9.80 2.63 6.60
CA LEU A 47 8.63 1.94 6.06
C LEU A 47 7.37 2.45 6.78
N PRO A 48 6.73 3.54 6.30
CA PRO A 48 5.49 4.04 6.87
C PRO A 48 4.27 3.22 6.41
N SER A 49 3.16 3.33 7.14
CA SER A 49 1.85 2.79 6.72
C SER A 49 1.29 3.47 5.47
N ARG A 50 1.74 4.69 5.20
CA ARG A 50 1.36 5.46 4.02
C ARG A 50 2.56 6.17 3.42
N THR A 51 2.71 6.03 2.12
CA THR A 51 3.67 6.77 1.29
C THR A 51 2.94 7.60 0.23
N LEU A 52 3.66 8.56 -0.33
CA LEU A 52 3.21 9.49 -1.35
C LEU A 52 4.15 9.35 -2.54
N LEU A 53 3.63 8.84 -3.65
CA LEU A 53 4.34 8.73 -4.92
C LEU A 53 4.19 10.05 -5.70
N LEU A 54 5.31 10.70 -5.94
CA LEU A 54 5.38 11.93 -6.73
C LEU A 54 5.31 11.62 -8.24
N PRO A 55 4.90 12.59 -9.09
CA PRO A 55 4.87 12.41 -10.55
C PRO A 55 6.23 12.07 -11.17
N CYS A 56 7.32 12.49 -10.52
CA CYS A 56 8.69 12.16 -10.93
C CYS A 56 9.10 10.72 -10.58
N GLY A 57 8.26 9.95 -9.87
CA GLY A 57 8.53 8.58 -9.44
C GLY A 57 9.17 8.44 -8.07
N HIS A 58 9.56 9.54 -7.41
CA HIS A 58 10.11 9.51 -6.05
C HIS A 58 9.03 9.37 -4.99
N VAL A 59 9.40 8.82 -3.83
CA VAL A 59 8.46 8.39 -2.78
C VAL A 59 8.78 9.08 -1.46
N LEU A 60 7.78 9.68 -0.82
CA LEU A 60 7.88 10.36 0.47
C LEU A 60 6.92 9.75 1.49
N CYS A 61 7.21 9.85 2.79
CA CYS A 61 6.18 9.65 3.83
C CYS A 61 5.47 10.98 4.11
N ASP A 62 4.30 10.94 4.75
CA ASP A 62 3.55 12.16 5.10
C ASP A 62 4.42 13.13 5.94
N SER A 63 5.15 12.63 6.94
CA SER A 63 6.04 13.48 7.77
C SER A 63 7.16 14.17 6.98
N CYS A 64 7.71 13.54 5.94
CA CYS A 64 8.70 14.17 5.07
C CYS A 64 8.06 15.10 4.04
N ARG A 65 6.83 14.81 3.63
CA ARG A 65 6.04 15.66 2.74
C ARG A 65 5.68 16.97 3.42
N ASP A 66 5.28 16.93 4.68
CA ASP A 66 4.87 18.11 5.46
C ASP A 66 6.02 19.11 5.69
N GLN A 67 7.26 18.68 5.48
CA GLN A 67 8.46 19.53 5.54
C GLN A 67 8.73 20.27 4.22
N LEU A 68 8.03 19.93 3.13
CA LEU A 68 8.17 20.61 1.84
C LEU A 68 7.24 21.83 1.77
N PRO A 69 7.60 22.88 1.00
CA PRO A 69 6.71 24.02 0.77
C PRO A 69 5.37 23.57 0.18
N GLN A 70 4.25 24.09 0.67
CA GLN A 70 2.91 23.76 0.18
C GLN A 70 2.51 24.64 -1.04
N GLY A 71 1.60 24.14 -1.88
CA GLY A 71 1.05 24.89 -3.02
C GLY A 71 1.93 24.83 -4.29
N ASN A 72 1.90 25.89 -5.09
CA ASN A 72 2.52 25.90 -6.43
C ASN A 72 4.07 25.90 -6.45
N ASP A 73 4.70 26.00 -5.28
CA ASP A 73 6.17 25.93 -5.13
C ASP A 73 6.66 24.59 -4.58
N CYS A 74 5.78 23.59 -4.48
CA CYS A 74 6.15 22.20 -4.22
C CYS A 74 7.17 21.69 -5.24
N CYS A 75 8.36 21.30 -4.75
CA CYS A 75 9.42 20.69 -5.56
C CYS A 75 9.86 19.36 -4.94
N CYS A 76 10.18 18.40 -5.80
CA CYS A 76 10.74 17.12 -5.37
C CYS A 76 12.14 17.35 -4.76
N PRO A 77 12.44 16.78 -3.57
CA PRO A 77 13.73 16.98 -2.91
C PRO A 77 14.90 16.24 -3.58
N PHE A 78 14.62 15.32 -4.52
CA PHE A 78 15.65 14.52 -5.19
C PHE A 78 16.08 15.10 -6.53
N ASP A 79 15.13 15.60 -7.33
CA ASP A 79 15.39 16.09 -8.69
C ASP A 79 14.90 17.52 -8.95
N GLY A 80 14.35 18.20 -7.93
CA GLY A 80 13.92 19.60 -8.02
C GLY A 80 12.69 19.84 -8.90
N LYS A 81 12.06 18.79 -9.45
CA LYS A 81 10.89 18.95 -10.33
C LYS A 81 9.68 19.46 -9.54
N LYS A 82 9.01 20.47 -10.09
CA LYS A 82 7.75 20.99 -9.55
C LYS A 82 6.62 19.97 -9.71
N PHE A 83 5.72 19.94 -8.75
CA PHE A 83 4.48 19.16 -8.81
C PHE A 83 3.40 19.84 -7.98
N VAL A 84 2.14 19.51 -8.24
CA VAL A 84 1.00 19.94 -7.42
C VAL A 84 0.42 18.76 -6.63
N ASP A 85 -0.22 19.04 -5.50
CA ASP A 85 -0.75 18.02 -4.59
C ASP A 85 -1.74 17.05 -5.25
N SER A 86 -2.50 17.50 -6.25
CA SER A 86 -3.42 16.65 -7.02
C SER A 86 -2.73 15.54 -7.80
N ASP A 87 -1.45 15.71 -8.13
CA ASP A 87 -0.69 14.75 -8.92
C ASP A 87 0.04 13.73 -8.03
N VAL A 88 -0.01 13.92 -6.71
CA VAL A 88 0.60 13.02 -5.73
C VAL A 88 -0.32 11.83 -5.49
N HIS A 89 0.19 10.63 -5.72
CA HIS A 89 -0.58 9.41 -5.52
C HIS A 89 -0.27 8.78 -4.15
N PRO A 90 -1.24 8.75 -3.20
CA PRO A 90 -1.04 8.09 -1.92
C PRO A 90 -1.07 6.58 -2.10
N MET A 91 -0.15 5.90 -1.43
CA MET A 91 -0.12 4.45 -1.37
C MET A 91 -0.07 3.97 0.07
N THR A 92 -1.03 3.13 0.46
CA THR A 92 -1.12 2.55 1.81
C THR A 92 -0.69 1.08 1.80
N ILE A 93 -0.16 0.62 2.92
CA ILE A 93 -0.03 -0.82 3.21
C ILE A 93 -1.14 -1.18 4.18
N GLU A 94 -2.06 -2.02 3.73
CA GLU A 94 -3.09 -2.53 4.61
C GLU A 94 -2.47 -3.41 5.69
N TRP A 95 -2.93 -3.25 6.93
CA TRP A 95 -2.41 -3.99 8.08
C TRP A 95 -2.42 -5.51 7.85
N CYS A 96 -3.51 -6.04 7.29
CA CYS A 96 -3.66 -7.45 6.98
C CYS A 96 -2.66 -7.96 5.94
N GLU A 97 -2.20 -7.11 5.01
CA GLU A 97 -1.14 -7.46 4.05
C GLU A 97 0.22 -7.54 4.77
N LEU A 98 0.50 -6.56 5.64
CA LEU A 98 1.76 -6.50 6.36
C LEU A 98 1.92 -7.66 7.34
N GLU A 99 0.86 -8.02 8.07
CA GLU A 99 0.85 -9.13 9.04
C GLU A 99 1.22 -10.48 8.42
N GLN A 100 0.81 -10.72 7.18
CA GLN A 100 1.06 -11.96 6.45
C GLN A 100 2.46 -12.05 5.87
N ARG A 101 3.24 -10.96 5.88
CA ARG A 101 4.60 -10.99 5.34
C ARG A 101 5.50 -11.83 6.22
N ARG A 102 6.31 -12.66 5.58
CA ARG A 102 7.29 -13.51 6.25
C ARG A 102 8.43 -12.66 6.80
N ILE A 103 8.75 -12.89 8.07
CA ILE A 103 9.85 -12.27 8.79
C ILE A 103 10.82 -13.31 9.32
N VAL A 104 12.04 -12.87 9.60
CA VAL A 104 13.06 -13.64 10.31
C VAL A 104 13.44 -12.90 11.60
N CYS A 105 13.96 -13.63 12.58
CA CYS A 105 14.44 -12.97 13.80
C CYS A 105 15.52 -11.93 13.47
N SER A 106 15.43 -10.74 14.07
CA SER A 106 16.39 -9.64 13.86
C SER A 106 17.81 -9.98 14.31
N ALA A 107 17.95 -10.96 15.21
CA ALA A 107 19.22 -11.52 15.65
C ALA A 107 19.92 -12.38 14.57
N GLY A 108 19.21 -12.76 13.50
CA GLY A 108 19.72 -13.54 12.39
C GLY A 108 19.73 -15.04 12.66
N SER A 109 19.76 -15.82 11.58
CA SER A 109 19.68 -17.30 11.60
C SER A 109 20.78 -17.99 12.42
N GLN A 110 21.93 -17.33 12.61
CA GLN A 110 23.03 -17.84 13.42
C GLN A 110 22.74 -17.82 14.93
N VAL A 111 21.85 -16.93 15.39
CA VAL A 111 21.54 -16.76 16.83
C VAL A 111 20.10 -17.20 17.13
N CYS A 112 19.20 -17.04 16.17
CA CYS A 112 17.83 -17.51 16.26
C CYS A 112 17.29 -17.89 14.88
N GLY A 113 16.91 -19.15 14.71
CA GLY A 113 16.37 -19.69 13.45
C GLY A 113 14.89 -19.40 13.20
N PHE A 114 14.28 -18.48 13.95
CA PHE A 114 12.86 -18.17 13.77
C PHE A 114 12.59 -17.56 12.39
N SER A 115 11.61 -18.13 11.71
CA SER A 115 11.01 -17.65 10.47
C SER A 115 9.50 -17.88 10.57
N GLY A 116 8.71 -16.83 10.44
CA GLY A 116 7.25 -16.85 10.62
C GLY A 116 6.58 -15.63 10.01
N ASN A 117 5.30 -15.43 10.28
CA ASN A 117 4.59 -14.23 9.82
C ASN A 117 4.83 -13.07 10.78
N LEU A 118 4.59 -11.83 10.35
CA LEU A 118 4.77 -10.65 11.20
C LEU A 118 3.84 -10.67 12.41
N CYS A 119 2.62 -11.20 12.27
CA CYS A 119 1.68 -11.38 13.39
C CYS A 119 2.29 -12.19 14.55
N ASP A 120 3.21 -13.12 14.24
CA ASP A 120 3.86 -13.98 15.24
C ASP A 120 5.06 -13.30 15.92
N LEU A 121 5.43 -12.07 15.51
CA LEU A 121 6.64 -11.39 16.00
C LEU A 121 6.58 -11.10 17.51
N ALA A 122 5.43 -10.63 18.01
CA ALA A 122 5.29 -10.28 19.43
C ALA A 122 5.49 -11.52 20.31
N ASP A 123 4.79 -12.58 19.95
CA ASP A 123 4.86 -13.91 20.55
C ASP A 123 6.24 -14.56 20.47
N HIS A 124 6.97 -14.29 19.39
CA HIS A 124 8.35 -14.72 19.25
C HIS A 124 9.27 -13.95 20.20
N LEU A 125 9.20 -12.61 20.22
CA LEU A 125 10.12 -11.75 20.97
C LEU A 125 10.03 -11.96 22.49
N THR A 126 8.86 -12.33 23.03
CA THR A 126 8.69 -12.66 24.46
C THR A 126 9.49 -13.90 24.88
N ARG A 127 9.64 -14.87 23.97
CA ARG A 127 10.32 -16.16 24.20
C ARG A 127 11.74 -16.20 23.62
N CYS A 128 12.15 -15.20 22.86
CA CYS A 128 13.40 -15.22 22.12
C CYS A 128 14.63 -15.05 23.02
N GLY A 129 15.43 -16.11 23.16
CA GLY A 129 16.67 -16.12 23.93
C GLY A 129 17.82 -15.28 23.32
N SER A 130 17.70 -14.87 22.05
CA SER A 130 18.69 -14.06 21.35
C SER A 130 18.58 -12.56 21.64
N GLY A 131 17.54 -12.15 22.38
CA GLY A 131 17.43 -10.77 22.85
C GLY A 131 18.61 -10.38 23.73
N LYS A 132 19.13 -9.16 23.56
CA LYS A 132 20.18 -8.62 24.43
C LYS A 132 19.54 -7.96 25.65
N ALA A 133 19.98 -8.32 26.83
CA ALA A 133 19.68 -7.67 28.10
C ALA A 133 20.97 -7.08 28.70
N LYS A 134 20.86 -6.12 29.61
CA LYS A 134 22.02 -5.62 30.36
C LYS A 134 22.21 -6.48 31.61
N CYS A 135 23.43 -6.92 31.88
CA CYS A 135 23.74 -7.60 33.13
C CYS A 135 23.61 -6.61 34.30
N CYS A 136 22.87 -6.96 35.35
CA CYS A 136 22.70 -6.08 36.52
C CYS A 136 23.98 -5.93 37.38
N LYS A 137 24.98 -6.80 37.22
CA LYS A 137 26.30 -6.60 37.84
C LYS A 137 27.09 -5.58 37.02
N CYS A 138 27.58 -5.98 35.85
CA CYS A 138 28.55 -5.19 35.09
C CYS A 138 27.98 -4.22 34.05
N ASN A 139 26.66 -4.16 33.89
CA ASN A 139 25.94 -3.40 32.87
C ASN A 139 26.28 -3.76 31.40
N ARG A 140 27.06 -4.82 31.17
CA ARG A 140 27.42 -5.27 29.81
C ARG A 140 26.23 -5.96 29.12
N PRO A 141 26.07 -5.78 27.81
CA PRO A 141 25.04 -6.46 27.04
C PRO A 141 25.32 -7.97 26.97
N VAL A 142 24.34 -8.77 27.36
CA VAL A 142 24.38 -10.24 27.38
C VAL A 142 23.14 -10.79 26.69
N PHE A 143 23.31 -11.89 25.95
CA PHE A 143 22.16 -12.60 25.39
C PHE A 143 21.34 -13.21 26.52
N ARG A 144 20.00 -13.13 26.44
CA ARG A 144 19.11 -13.71 27.45
C ARG A 144 19.40 -15.20 27.69
N SER A 145 19.71 -15.95 26.62
CA SER A 145 20.11 -17.36 26.70
C SER A 145 21.37 -17.63 27.53
N HIS A 146 22.27 -16.64 27.63
CA HIS A 146 23.53 -16.72 28.36
C HIS A 146 23.56 -15.80 29.60
N ALA A 147 22.45 -15.18 29.97
CA ALA A 147 22.40 -14.20 31.05
C ALA A 147 22.76 -14.83 32.40
N VAL A 148 22.25 -16.05 32.66
CA VAL A 148 22.52 -16.77 33.92
C VAL A 148 23.98 -17.23 34.00
N SER A 149 24.51 -17.82 32.92
CA SER A 149 25.91 -18.28 32.90
C SER A 149 26.87 -17.11 33.04
N HIS A 150 26.61 -15.99 32.35
CA HIS A 150 27.36 -14.75 32.55
C HIS A 150 27.24 -14.25 33.99
N TYR A 151 26.03 -14.14 34.56
CA TYR A 151 25.84 -13.60 35.92
C TYR A 151 26.64 -14.36 36.98
N ARG A 152 26.77 -15.69 36.83
CA ARG A 152 27.56 -16.55 37.72
C ARG A 152 29.07 -16.29 37.63
N SER A 153 29.59 -16.02 36.44
CA SER A 153 31.02 -15.75 36.21
C SER A 153 31.38 -14.26 36.12
N CYS A 154 30.39 -13.37 36.27
CA CYS A 154 30.58 -11.94 36.16
C CYS A 154 31.33 -11.39 37.38
N THR A 155 32.51 -10.86 37.12
CA THR A 155 33.38 -10.18 38.10
C THR A 155 33.25 -8.65 38.07
N GLY A 156 32.31 -8.12 37.29
CA GLY A 156 32.12 -6.67 37.22
C GLY A 156 31.58 -6.09 38.53
N PRO A 157 31.91 -4.83 38.85
CA PRO A 157 31.43 -4.17 40.06
C PRO A 157 29.90 -4.15 40.04
N LEU A 158 29.25 -4.38 41.18
CA LEU A 158 27.79 -4.28 41.29
C LEU A 158 27.37 -2.86 40.92
N TYR A 159 26.73 -2.70 39.76
CA TYR A 159 26.10 -1.44 39.38
C TYR A 159 24.87 -1.25 40.28
N ALA A 160 25.03 -0.45 41.34
CA ALA A 160 23.93 0.00 42.17
C ALA A 160 23.04 0.94 41.35
N ALA A 161 22.04 0.38 40.67
CA ALA A 161 20.96 1.18 40.09
C ALA A 161 20.03 1.60 41.24
N ASN A 162 20.42 2.68 41.93
CA ASN A 162 19.60 3.69 42.61
C ASN A 162 20.41 4.32 43.76
N ALA A 163 21.17 5.36 43.44
CA ALA A 163 21.61 6.36 44.40
C ALA A 163 21.70 7.70 43.66
N GLU A 164 20.59 8.43 43.63
CA GLU A 164 20.71 9.89 43.73
C GLU A 164 21.41 10.16 45.07
N VAL A 165 22.54 10.88 45.04
CA VAL A 165 22.97 11.91 45.98
C VAL A 165 24.48 12.15 45.79
N ALA A 166 24.76 13.40 45.46
CA ALA A 166 25.97 14.19 45.74
C ALA A 166 27.35 13.54 45.66
N SER A 167 28.09 14.00 44.65
CA SER A 167 29.54 14.10 44.64
C SER A 167 30.09 14.73 45.93
N LYS A 168 31.03 14.04 46.60
CA LYS A 168 32.44 14.48 46.81
C LYS A 168 33.26 13.42 47.56
N THR A 169 34.35 13.02 46.89
CA THR A 169 35.71 12.63 47.33
C THR A 169 36.02 12.66 48.85
N ASP A 170 36.81 11.77 49.46
CA ASP A 170 38.21 11.41 49.14
C ASP A 170 38.67 10.09 49.83
N ALA A 171 39.81 9.59 49.34
CA ALA A 171 40.39 8.28 49.56
C ALA A 171 41.32 8.11 50.80
N ALA A 172 41.62 6.82 51.06
CA ALA A 172 42.92 6.23 51.44
C ALA A 172 43.20 5.84 52.92
N LYS A 173 43.43 4.53 53.13
CA LYS A 173 44.67 3.86 53.67
C LYS A 173 44.33 2.41 54.07
N MET A 174 44.87 1.38 53.40
CA MET A 174 46.13 0.63 53.62
C MET A 174 46.15 -0.37 54.81
N ALA A 175 46.26 -1.66 54.42
CA ALA A 175 47.18 -2.72 54.89
C ALA A 175 46.95 -3.54 56.18
N ASP A 176 47.53 -4.76 56.08
CA ASP A 176 47.84 -5.85 57.04
C ASP A 176 46.72 -6.81 57.50
N VAL A 177 46.76 -8.13 57.25
CA VAL A 177 47.74 -9.23 57.46
C VAL A 177 47.49 -9.97 58.78
N GLU A 178 47.58 -11.30 58.68
CA GLU A 178 47.66 -12.35 59.72
C GLU A 178 46.37 -13.07 60.19
N THR A 179 46.16 -14.23 59.54
CA THR A 179 46.06 -15.58 60.13
C THR A 179 45.73 -15.70 61.62
N SER A 180 44.70 -16.50 61.93
CA SER A 180 44.78 -17.65 62.85
C SER A 180 43.45 -18.40 62.89
N THR A 181 43.44 -19.64 62.41
CA THR A 181 42.53 -20.67 62.90
C THR A 181 43.06 -21.17 64.25
N PRO A 182 42.18 -21.56 65.19
CA PRO A 182 42.39 -22.90 65.74
C PRO A 182 41.10 -23.68 66.02
N ASN A 183 41.18 -24.95 65.60
CA ASN A 183 40.73 -26.18 66.24
C ASN A 183 39.43 -26.26 67.05
N LEU A 184 38.60 -27.20 66.59
CA LEU A 184 37.58 -27.96 67.33
C LEU A 184 38.22 -28.84 68.42
N THR A 185 37.64 -28.85 69.63
CA THR A 185 37.38 -30.03 70.50
C THR A 185 36.31 -29.62 71.56
N PRO A 186 35.68 -30.51 72.35
CA PRO A 186 34.24 -30.75 72.22
C PRO A 186 33.43 -30.41 73.49
N SER A 187 32.10 -30.50 73.36
CA SER A 187 31.09 -30.58 74.42
C SER A 187 30.80 -29.29 75.22
N LYS A 188 29.73 -28.61 74.82
CA LYS A 188 28.71 -28.04 75.73
C LYS A 188 27.36 -28.23 75.04
N GLY A 189 26.37 -28.71 75.79
CA GLY A 189 25.04 -29.02 75.27
C GLY A 189 24.50 -27.87 74.43
N ILE A 190 24.16 -28.17 73.18
CA ILE A 190 23.45 -27.24 72.32
C ILE A 190 22.06 -27.13 72.91
N ASP A 191 21.75 -25.97 73.48
CA ASP A 191 20.40 -25.65 73.93
C ASP A 191 19.51 -25.48 72.69
N LEU A 192 19.01 -26.61 72.18
CA LEU A 192 18.13 -26.68 71.00
C LEU A 192 16.89 -25.79 71.17
N GLU A 193 16.45 -25.52 72.39
CA GLU A 193 15.31 -24.63 72.66
C GLU A 193 15.65 -23.16 72.39
N ALA A 194 16.86 -22.71 72.71
CA ALA A 194 17.31 -21.35 72.44
C ALA A 194 17.48 -21.07 70.93
N GLU A 195 18.05 -22.01 70.17
CA GLU A 195 18.18 -21.86 68.72
C GLU A 195 16.81 -21.95 68.00
N LEU A 196 15.93 -22.87 68.44
CA LEU A 196 14.57 -22.98 67.92
C LEU A 196 13.75 -21.72 68.25
N GLY A 197 13.95 -21.11 69.41
CA GLY A 197 13.35 -19.84 69.80
C GLY A 197 13.81 -18.68 68.91
N CYS A 198 15.12 -18.59 68.63
CA CYS A 198 15.71 -17.58 67.76
C CYS A 198 15.23 -17.72 66.30
N PHE A 199 15.06 -18.96 65.81
CA PHE A 199 14.54 -19.20 64.48
C PHE A 199 13.05 -18.83 64.36
N LYS A 200 12.25 -19.09 65.42
CA LYS A 200 10.84 -18.69 65.48
C LYS A 200 10.68 -17.17 65.50
N SER A 201 11.51 -16.43 66.23
CA SER A 201 11.45 -14.97 66.24
C SER A 201 11.87 -14.38 64.90
N ALA A 202 12.94 -14.88 64.28
CA ALA A 202 13.37 -14.44 62.95
C ALA A 202 12.31 -14.71 61.87
N LEU A 203 11.61 -15.85 61.96
CA LEU A 203 10.52 -16.18 61.03
C LEU A 203 9.28 -15.29 61.26
N ALA A 204 8.94 -14.99 62.51
CA ALA A 204 7.86 -14.06 62.84
C ALA A 204 8.14 -12.65 62.34
N GLU A 205 9.39 -12.15 62.46
CA GLU A 205 9.80 -10.85 61.93
C GLU A 205 9.72 -10.81 60.39
N LYS A 206 10.14 -11.89 59.71
CA LYS A 206 10.03 -11.99 58.24
C LYS A 206 8.58 -12.05 57.78
N LEU A 207 7.71 -12.76 58.49
CA LEU A 207 6.27 -12.80 58.19
C LEU A 207 5.64 -11.42 58.37
N ALA A 208 5.89 -10.74 59.49
CA ALA A 208 5.38 -9.39 59.73
C ALA A 208 5.88 -8.39 58.67
N SER A 209 7.14 -8.51 58.25
CA SER A 209 7.71 -7.68 57.17
C SER A 209 7.05 -7.93 55.82
N LEU A 210 6.78 -9.20 55.47
CA LEU A 210 6.10 -9.57 54.22
C LEU A 210 4.63 -9.13 54.22
N GLU A 211 3.92 -9.27 55.35
CA GLU A 211 2.54 -8.79 55.51
C GLU A 211 2.46 -7.26 55.33
N GLY A 212 3.42 -6.52 55.89
CA GLY A 212 3.54 -5.07 55.69
C GLY A 212 3.74 -4.69 54.22
N GLN A 213 4.65 -5.36 53.52
CA GLN A 213 4.89 -5.14 52.08
C GLN A 213 3.66 -5.48 51.24
N LEU A 214 2.93 -6.55 51.58
CA LEU A 214 1.73 -6.95 50.87
C LEU A 214 0.61 -5.89 51.00
N LEU A 215 0.39 -5.37 52.20
CA LEU A 215 -0.58 -4.29 52.44
C LEU A 215 -0.21 -3.00 51.71
N GLU A 216 1.08 -2.67 51.63
CA GLU A 216 1.54 -1.49 50.91
C GLU A 216 1.34 -1.62 49.40
N VAL A 217 1.66 -2.80 48.82
CA VAL A 217 1.40 -3.11 47.41
C VAL A 217 -0.10 -3.08 47.10
N GLN A 218 -0.93 -3.63 47.99
CA GLN A 218 -2.38 -3.63 47.81
C GLN A 218 -2.98 -2.22 47.85
N LYS A 219 -2.50 -1.35 48.77
CA LYS A 219 -2.91 0.06 48.81
C LYS A 219 -2.48 0.82 47.56
N LYS A 220 -1.25 0.59 47.10
CA LYS A 220 -0.74 1.22 45.88
C LYS A 220 -1.55 0.80 44.65
N SER A 221 -1.84 -0.48 44.47
CA SER A 221 -2.62 -0.95 43.31
C SER A 221 -4.07 -0.44 43.35
N SER A 222 -4.67 -0.33 44.54
CA SER A 222 -6.01 0.26 44.69
C SER A 222 -6.06 1.72 44.25
N ASN A 223 -5.02 2.50 44.57
CA ASN A 223 -4.92 3.90 44.16
C ASN A 223 -4.67 4.04 42.65
N ASP A 224 -3.80 3.19 42.10
CA ASP A 224 -3.51 3.17 40.67
C ASP A 224 -4.76 2.78 39.86
N MET A 225 -5.56 1.80 40.34
CA MET A 225 -6.85 1.45 39.71
C MET A 225 -7.86 2.60 39.74
N ALA A 226 -8.01 3.29 40.87
CA ALA A 226 -8.92 4.44 40.97
C ALA A 226 -8.49 5.59 40.04
N SER A 227 -7.18 5.84 39.91
CA SER A 227 -6.63 6.85 39.00
C SER A 227 -6.91 6.50 37.53
N LEU A 228 -6.68 5.23 37.15
CA LEU A 228 -6.95 4.75 35.79
C LEU A 228 -8.44 4.79 35.45
N GLU A 229 -9.31 4.43 36.39
CA GLU A 229 -10.76 4.50 36.19
C GLU A 229 -11.24 5.94 35.96
N SER A 230 -10.70 6.90 36.72
CA SER A 230 -10.98 8.32 36.51
C SER A 230 -10.50 8.82 35.14
N GLN A 231 -9.30 8.44 34.72
CA GLN A 231 -8.76 8.81 33.41
C GLN A 231 -9.59 8.20 32.27
N LEU A 232 -10.03 6.94 32.42
CA LEU A 232 -10.86 6.27 31.42
C LEU A 232 -12.22 6.97 31.24
N LEU A 233 -12.86 7.38 32.34
CA LEU A 233 -14.10 8.15 32.33
C LEU A 233 -13.93 9.51 31.63
N GLU A 234 -12.80 10.18 31.83
CA GLU A 234 -12.51 11.47 31.20
C GLU A 234 -12.27 11.33 29.70
N VAL A 235 -11.50 10.31 29.27
CA VAL A 235 -11.29 9.99 27.85
C VAL A 235 -12.61 9.62 27.17
N GLN A 236 -13.46 8.84 27.83
CA GLN A 236 -14.76 8.44 27.29
C GLN A 236 -15.69 9.64 27.11
N LYS A 237 -15.72 10.59 28.06
CA LYS A 237 -16.48 11.83 27.94
C LYS A 237 -15.98 12.69 26.78
N LYS A 238 -14.66 12.84 26.64
CA LYS A 238 -14.06 13.61 25.55
C LYS A 238 -14.40 13.00 24.18
N SER A 239 -14.23 11.69 24.05
CA SER A 239 -14.57 10.94 22.83
C SER A 239 -16.03 11.11 22.43
N ASN A 240 -16.96 10.99 23.39
CA ASN A 240 -18.40 11.16 23.10
C ASN A 240 -18.73 12.58 22.61
N ASN A 241 -18.07 13.61 23.14
CA ASN A 241 -18.25 14.99 22.68
C ASN A 241 -17.69 15.19 21.27
N ASP A 242 -16.53 14.60 20.98
CA ASP A 242 -15.90 14.67 19.64
C ASP A 242 -16.79 13.97 18.60
N VAL A 243 -17.37 12.81 18.94
CA VAL A 243 -18.33 12.09 18.08
C VAL A 243 -19.57 12.94 17.81
N ALA A 244 -20.18 13.53 18.84
CA ALA A 244 -21.36 14.39 18.67
C ALA A 244 -21.07 15.62 17.80
N SER A 245 -19.88 16.21 17.93
CA SER A 245 -19.43 17.33 17.09
C SER A 245 -19.25 16.91 15.63
N LEU A 246 -18.63 15.76 15.38
CA LEU A 246 -18.44 15.22 14.04
C LEU A 246 -19.77 14.85 13.37
N GLU A 247 -20.72 14.29 14.10
CA GLU A 247 -22.06 13.99 13.59
C GLU A 247 -22.80 15.28 13.17
N ALA A 248 -22.71 16.34 13.97
CA ALA A 248 -23.30 17.63 13.63
C ALA A 248 -22.67 18.23 12.36
N HIS A 249 -21.33 18.20 12.25
CA HIS A 249 -20.62 18.66 11.05
C HIS A 249 -20.98 17.84 9.81
N LEU A 250 -21.16 16.52 9.93
CA LEU A 250 -21.53 15.65 8.83
C LEU A 250 -22.93 16.00 8.28
N LEU A 251 -23.89 16.25 9.16
CA LEU A 251 -25.24 16.68 8.77
C LEU A 251 -25.24 18.04 8.08
N GLU A 252 -24.41 18.98 8.55
CA GLU A 252 -24.26 20.30 7.94
C GLU A 252 -23.65 20.20 6.53
N VAL A 253 -22.59 19.40 6.37
CA VAL A 253 -21.96 19.14 5.07
C VAL A 253 -22.94 18.46 4.10
N GLN A 254 -23.70 17.46 4.55
CA GLN A 254 -24.72 16.82 3.73
C GLN A 254 -25.78 17.82 3.26
N LYS A 255 -26.28 18.66 4.15
CA LYS A 255 -27.29 19.68 3.81
C LYS A 255 -26.73 20.70 2.80
N LYS A 256 -25.49 21.15 2.99
CA LYS A 256 -24.82 22.04 2.04
C LYS A 256 -24.66 21.38 0.67
N SER A 257 -24.15 20.15 0.62
CA SER A 257 -23.99 19.43 -0.65
C SER A 257 -25.32 19.18 -1.37
N SER A 258 -26.41 18.91 -0.64
CA SER A 258 -27.74 18.73 -1.23
C SER A 258 -28.26 20.02 -1.86
N ASN A 259 -28.00 21.17 -1.23
CA ASN A 259 -28.38 22.47 -1.78
C ASN A 259 -27.53 22.84 -3.01
N ASP A 260 -26.23 22.56 -2.97
CA ASP A 260 -25.33 22.79 -4.11
C ASP A 260 -25.74 21.93 -5.31
N VAL A 261 -26.07 20.65 -5.09
CA VAL A 261 -26.59 19.75 -6.14
C VAL A 261 -27.88 20.29 -6.74
N ALA A 262 -28.87 20.67 -5.93
CA ALA A 262 -30.13 21.23 -6.43
C ALA A 262 -29.92 22.53 -7.23
N THR A 263 -28.95 23.35 -6.83
CA THR A 263 -28.58 24.58 -7.53
C THR A 263 -27.93 24.28 -8.87
N PHE A 264 -26.98 23.34 -8.92
CA PHE A 264 -26.34 22.93 -10.17
C PHE A 264 -27.33 22.28 -11.14
N GLU A 265 -28.26 21.47 -10.63
CA GLU A 265 -29.29 20.82 -11.46
C GLU A 265 -30.23 21.86 -12.10
N SER A 266 -30.59 22.90 -11.34
CA SER A 266 -31.38 24.02 -11.86
C SER A 266 -30.62 24.83 -12.92
N GLN A 267 -29.34 25.13 -12.68
CA GLN A 267 -28.48 25.83 -13.64
C GLN A 267 -28.28 25.03 -14.93
N LEU A 268 -28.14 23.70 -14.83
CA LEU A 268 -27.99 22.82 -15.97
C LEU A 268 -29.26 22.79 -16.84
N LEU A 269 -30.44 22.71 -16.22
CA LEU A 269 -31.72 22.77 -16.92
C LEU A 269 -31.93 24.11 -17.64
N GLU A 270 -31.54 25.22 -17.01
CA GLU A 270 -31.62 26.54 -17.62
C GLU A 270 -30.64 26.69 -18.80
N ALA A 271 -29.41 26.22 -18.64
CA ALA A 271 -28.42 26.19 -19.73
C ALA A 271 -28.87 25.31 -20.91
N GLN A 272 -29.52 24.18 -20.63
CA GLN A 272 -30.07 23.29 -21.65
C GLN A 272 -31.26 23.91 -22.39
N LYS A 273 -32.15 24.62 -21.69
CA LYS A 273 -33.23 25.39 -22.33
C LYS A 273 -32.69 26.51 -23.20
N LYS A 274 -31.69 27.25 -22.73
CA LYS A 274 -31.05 28.31 -23.50
C LYS A 274 -30.39 27.76 -24.77
N SER A 275 -29.60 26.68 -24.66
CA SER A 275 -28.96 26.06 -25.83
C SER A 275 -30.00 25.50 -26.80
N SER A 276 -31.11 24.90 -26.31
CA SER A 276 -32.22 24.45 -27.15
C SER A 276 -32.86 25.59 -27.94
N ASN A 277 -33.05 26.76 -27.31
CA ASN A 277 -33.59 27.94 -27.97
C ASN A 277 -32.61 28.53 -28.99
N ASP A 278 -31.32 28.58 -28.67
CA ASP A 278 -30.27 29.04 -29.59
C ASP A 278 -30.16 28.12 -30.81
N VAL A 279 -30.27 26.79 -30.61
CA VAL A 279 -30.33 25.80 -31.70
C VAL A 279 -31.56 26.03 -32.57
N ALA A 280 -32.75 26.22 -31.99
CA ALA A 280 -33.97 26.47 -32.76
C ALA A 280 -33.91 27.78 -33.57
N SER A 281 -33.29 28.82 -33.00
CA SER A 281 -33.04 30.10 -33.67
C SER A 281 -32.08 29.93 -34.84
N LEU A 282 -30.94 29.26 -34.63
CA LEU A 282 -29.96 28.97 -35.66
C LEU A 282 -30.54 28.08 -36.77
N GLU A 283 -31.35 27.08 -36.43
CA GLU A 283 -32.06 26.26 -37.42
C GLU A 283 -33.01 27.09 -38.30
N SER A 284 -33.69 28.07 -37.70
CA SER A 284 -34.60 28.96 -38.43
C SER A 284 -33.84 29.87 -39.40
N GLN A 285 -32.74 30.48 -38.93
CA GLN A 285 -31.84 31.27 -39.79
C GLN A 285 -31.25 30.43 -40.94
N LEU A 286 -30.88 29.17 -40.66
CA LEU A 286 -30.33 28.25 -41.65
C LEU A 286 -31.38 27.86 -42.71
N ARG A 287 -32.64 27.66 -42.32
CA ARG A 287 -33.76 27.46 -43.27
C ARG A 287 -34.00 28.68 -44.15
N GLU A 288 -33.89 29.90 -43.62
CA GLU A 288 -34.00 31.12 -44.43
C GLU A 288 -32.86 31.28 -45.43
N LEU A 289 -31.62 31.02 -45.00
CA LEU A 289 -30.45 31.04 -45.90
C LEU A 289 -30.55 29.96 -46.97
N GLN A 290 -31.05 28.76 -46.63
CA GLN A 290 -31.31 27.70 -47.59
C GLN A 290 -32.37 28.12 -48.61
N LYS A 291 -33.48 28.74 -48.19
CA LYS A 291 -34.51 29.28 -49.10
C LYS A 291 -33.94 30.34 -50.06
N LYS A 292 -33.09 31.24 -49.56
CA LYS A 292 -32.38 32.24 -50.40
C LYS A 292 -31.47 31.56 -51.43
N SER A 293 -30.69 30.56 -51.00
CA SER A 293 -29.84 29.75 -51.92
C SER A 293 -30.63 28.90 -52.92
N SER A 294 -31.89 28.54 -52.59
CA SER A 294 -32.78 27.75 -53.45
C SER A 294 -33.38 28.59 -54.58
N ASN A 295 -33.59 29.90 -54.34
CA ASN A 295 -33.99 30.83 -55.39
C ASN A 295 -32.84 31.09 -56.39
N ASP A 296 -31.59 31.10 -55.93
CA ASP A 296 -30.41 31.20 -56.81
C ASP A 296 -30.11 29.88 -57.55
N LYS A 297 -30.46 28.72 -56.96
CA LYS A 297 -30.26 27.39 -57.55
C LYS A 297 -31.37 26.88 -58.46
N LYS A 298 -32.43 27.66 -58.71
CA LYS A 298 -33.39 27.37 -59.80
C LYS A 298 -32.78 27.44 -61.21
N LYS A 299 -31.46 27.70 -61.33
CA LYS A 299 -30.67 27.60 -62.56
C LYS A 299 -29.81 26.33 -62.69
N SER A 300 -29.77 25.41 -61.73
CA SER A 300 -29.00 24.16 -61.95
C SER A 300 -29.45 23.00 -61.07
N SER A 301 -29.40 21.83 -61.67
CA SER A 301 -30.14 20.61 -61.36
C SER A 301 -29.47 19.66 -60.35
N VAL A 302 -30.33 18.78 -59.79
CA VAL A 302 -30.09 17.42 -59.25
C VAL A 302 -29.75 17.26 -57.76
N ALA A 303 -30.38 16.20 -57.23
CA ALA A 303 -30.56 15.69 -55.87
C ALA A 303 -29.30 15.36 -55.06
N ALA A 304 -29.43 15.46 -53.72
CA ALA A 304 -29.35 14.33 -52.77
C ALA A 304 -29.17 14.87 -51.34
N ALA A 305 -30.03 14.44 -50.42
CA ALA A 305 -29.99 14.80 -49.01
C ALA A 305 -29.07 13.84 -48.24
N THR A 306 -28.20 14.36 -47.37
CA THR A 306 -27.65 13.61 -46.23
C THR A 306 -27.30 14.57 -45.09
N LYS A 307 -28.01 14.46 -43.95
CA LYS A 307 -27.69 15.16 -42.69
C LYS A 307 -26.43 14.52 -42.08
N ALA A 308 -25.39 15.32 -41.84
CA ALA A 308 -24.18 14.89 -41.13
C ALA A 308 -24.42 14.90 -39.60
N ALA A 309 -24.15 13.77 -38.95
CA ALA A 309 -24.18 13.62 -37.50
C ALA A 309 -22.90 14.18 -36.85
N VAL A 310 -23.04 14.78 -35.67
CA VAL A 310 -21.92 15.22 -34.81
C VAL A 310 -21.05 14.02 -34.45
N ILE A 311 -19.78 14.04 -34.85
CA ILE A 311 -18.81 12.97 -34.58
C ILE A 311 -18.22 13.20 -33.18
N GLN A 312 -18.61 12.38 -32.20
CA GLN A 312 -17.85 12.25 -30.94
C GLN A 312 -16.50 11.60 -31.26
N GLY A 313 -15.39 12.22 -30.88
CA GLY A 313 -14.03 11.68 -31.11
C GLY A 313 -13.80 10.31 -30.44
N PRO A 314 -12.67 9.64 -30.71
CA PRO A 314 -12.40 8.25 -30.28
C PRO A 314 -12.02 8.12 -28.81
N TYR A 315 -12.03 9.19 -28.03
CA TYR A 315 -11.70 9.16 -26.60
C TYR A 315 -12.99 9.16 -25.78
N ARG A 316 -13.11 8.20 -24.88
CA ARG A 316 -14.24 8.08 -23.94
C ARG A 316 -13.71 8.13 -22.51
N ALA A 317 -14.50 8.68 -21.61
CA ALA A 317 -14.26 8.54 -20.19
C ALA A 317 -14.39 7.07 -19.76
N ALA A 318 -13.77 6.71 -18.64
CA ALA A 318 -13.93 5.39 -18.05
C ALA A 318 -15.41 5.10 -17.72
N SER A 319 -15.80 3.83 -17.78
CA SER A 319 -17.18 3.41 -17.52
C SER A 319 -17.67 3.70 -16.11
N LYS A 320 -16.76 3.85 -15.13
CA LYS A 320 -17.06 4.15 -13.72
C LYS A 320 -15.94 5.00 -13.10
N ALA A 321 -16.26 5.71 -12.02
CA ALA A 321 -15.27 6.40 -11.21
C ALA A 321 -14.25 5.40 -10.62
N GLY A 322 -12.96 5.74 -10.67
CA GLY A 322 -11.87 4.90 -10.15
C GLY A 322 -11.35 3.81 -11.10
N VAL A 323 -11.97 3.63 -12.27
CA VAL A 323 -11.48 2.71 -13.31
C VAL A 323 -10.46 3.43 -14.20
N LEU A 324 -9.33 2.78 -14.46
CA LEU A 324 -8.31 3.30 -15.35
C LEU A 324 -8.65 2.90 -16.79
N ILE A 325 -8.52 3.83 -17.75
CA ILE A 325 -8.82 3.58 -19.16
C ILE A 325 -7.70 4.05 -20.08
N THR A 326 -7.46 3.31 -21.16
CA THR A 326 -6.67 3.76 -22.30
C THR A 326 -7.25 3.25 -23.61
N THR A 327 -6.97 3.94 -24.72
CA THR A 327 -7.49 3.60 -26.05
C THR A 327 -6.36 3.07 -26.92
N CYS A 328 -6.51 1.82 -27.40
CA CYS A 328 -5.65 1.22 -28.40
C CYS A 328 -6.22 1.43 -29.80
N LYS A 329 -5.34 1.79 -30.74
CA LYS A 329 -5.70 1.94 -32.16
C LYS A 329 -5.05 0.83 -32.99
N PHE A 330 -5.86 0.16 -33.79
CA PHE A 330 -5.40 -0.73 -34.86
C PHE A 330 -5.67 -0.04 -36.19
N ALA A 331 -4.63 0.50 -36.82
CA ALA A 331 -4.75 1.16 -38.14
C ALA A 331 -4.68 0.14 -39.29
N ASP A 332 -5.23 0.52 -40.44
CA ASP A 332 -5.10 -0.21 -41.71
C ASP A 332 -5.55 -1.68 -41.66
N ILE A 333 -6.62 -1.97 -40.90
CA ILE A 333 -7.10 -3.35 -40.70
C ILE A 333 -7.49 -4.04 -42.00
N TYR A 334 -8.00 -3.30 -42.98
CA TYR A 334 -8.37 -3.90 -44.27
C TYR A 334 -7.16 -4.43 -45.05
N ALA A 335 -6.02 -3.74 -44.99
CA ALA A 335 -4.80 -4.24 -45.62
C ALA A 335 -4.32 -5.55 -44.97
N ASP A 336 -4.53 -5.69 -43.66
CA ASP A 336 -4.26 -6.93 -42.94
C ASP A 336 -5.24 -8.03 -43.40
N LEU A 337 -6.54 -7.75 -43.39
CA LEU A 337 -7.59 -8.72 -43.76
C LEU A 337 -7.45 -9.24 -45.19
N ASP A 338 -7.03 -8.41 -46.14
CA ASP A 338 -6.77 -8.81 -47.53
C ASP A 338 -5.67 -9.89 -47.64
N SER A 339 -4.80 -9.99 -46.62
CA SER A 339 -3.76 -11.01 -46.54
C SER A 339 -4.29 -12.39 -46.11
N LEU A 340 -5.50 -12.46 -45.52
CA LEU A 340 -6.13 -13.73 -45.13
C LEU A 340 -6.62 -14.49 -46.36
N ASN A 341 -6.11 -15.69 -46.55
CA ASN A 341 -6.47 -16.57 -47.67
C ASN A 341 -6.48 -18.04 -47.22
N GLU A 342 -6.69 -18.98 -48.13
CA GLU A 342 -6.74 -20.41 -47.80
C GLU A 342 -5.43 -20.94 -47.17
N LYS A 343 -4.29 -20.30 -47.47
CA LYS A 343 -2.97 -20.64 -46.92
C LYS A 343 -2.69 -19.93 -45.59
N MET A 344 -3.22 -18.73 -45.40
CA MET A 344 -3.07 -17.93 -44.19
C MET A 344 -4.43 -17.74 -43.51
N LYS A 345 -4.80 -18.72 -42.67
CA LYS A 345 -6.09 -18.73 -41.95
C LYS A 345 -6.11 -17.89 -40.69
N GLU A 346 -4.93 -17.54 -40.15
CA GLU A 346 -4.81 -16.71 -38.95
C GLU A 346 -3.86 -15.56 -39.23
N LEU A 347 -4.25 -14.37 -38.78
CA LEU A 347 -3.47 -13.15 -38.87
C LEU A 347 -3.54 -12.41 -37.56
N ARG A 348 -2.43 -11.81 -37.16
CA ARG A 348 -2.33 -11.11 -35.89
C ARG A 348 -1.67 -9.75 -36.11
N LYS A 349 -2.36 -8.71 -35.69
CA LYS A 349 -1.84 -7.34 -35.65
C LYS A 349 -1.62 -6.95 -34.19
N SER A 350 -0.40 -6.57 -33.84
CA SER A 350 -0.06 -6.10 -32.51
C SER A 350 -0.11 -4.57 -32.45
N THR A 351 -0.51 -4.03 -31.31
CA THR A 351 -0.32 -2.61 -31.02
C THR A 351 1.13 -2.33 -30.61
N ASP A 352 1.47 -1.04 -30.52
CA ASP A 352 2.60 -0.60 -29.70
C ASP A 352 2.39 -1.00 -28.22
N VAL A 353 3.42 -0.76 -27.41
CA VAL A 353 3.37 -1.01 -25.96
C VAL A 353 2.67 0.15 -25.26
N TYR A 354 1.70 -0.18 -24.41
CA TYR A 354 0.92 0.77 -23.61
C TYR A 354 1.26 0.62 -22.12
N SER A 355 1.02 1.69 -21.37
CA SER A 355 1.08 1.68 -19.90
C SER A 355 -0.26 2.11 -19.32
N LEU A 356 -0.79 1.36 -18.36
CA LEU A 356 -2.03 1.69 -17.65
C LEU A 356 -1.93 1.24 -16.20
N GLY A 357 -2.08 2.18 -15.26
CA GLY A 357 -1.98 1.89 -13.82
C GLY A 357 -0.62 1.34 -13.40
N GLY A 358 0.46 1.77 -14.07
CA GLY A 358 1.82 1.26 -13.86
C GLY A 358 2.09 -0.11 -14.47
N TYR A 359 1.11 -0.79 -15.07
CA TYR A 359 1.35 -2.03 -15.81
C TYR A 359 1.64 -1.72 -17.27
N THR A 360 2.68 -2.37 -17.80
CA THR A 360 3.04 -2.30 -19.21
C THR A 360 2.45 -3.50 -19.96
N PHE A 361 1.81 -3.26 -21.10
CA PHE A 361 1.17 -4.33 -21.86
C PHE A 361 1.13 -4.03 -23.37
N MET A 362 0.79 -5.05 -24.14
CA MET A 362 0.55 -4.99 -25.57
C MET A 362 -0.77 -5.71 -25.86
N LEU A 363 -1.52 -5.22 -26.85
CA LEU A 363 -2.76 -5.83 -27.29
C LEU A 363 -2.59 -6.36 -28.71
N ASP A 364 -2.92 -7.62 -28.93
CA ASP A 364 -3.01 -8.20 -30.27
C ASP A 364 -4.47 -8.25 -30.71
N CYS A 365 -4.75 -7.87 -31.94
CA CYS A 365 -5.98 -8.14 -32.67
C CYS A 365 -5.71 -9.33 -33.58
N GLU A 366 -6.34 -10.46 -33.30
CA GLU A 366 -6.18 -11.69 -34.07
C GLU A 366 -7.45 -11.97 -34.88
N PHE A 367 -7.26 -12.14 -36.18
CA PHE A 367 -8.26 -12.57 -37.13
C PHE A 367 -8.05 -14.06 -37.44
N SER A 368 -9.13 -14.83 -37.42
CA SER A 368 -9.13 -16.23 -37.83
C SER A 368 -10.24 -16.46 -38.85
N LYS A 369 -9.93 -17.07 -39.99
CA LYS A 369 -10.86 -17.44 -41.04
C LYS A 369 -11.27 -18.91 -40.90
N ASP A 370 -12.52 -19.13 -40.53
CA ASP A 370 -13.20 -20.42 -40.64
C ASP A 370 -13.93 -20.48 -42.00
N GLU A 371 -14.38 -21.66 -42.44
CA GLU A 371 -14.83 -22.00 -43.81
C GLU A 371 -15.51 -20.89 -44.64
N ASN A 372 -16.33 -20.02 -44.03
CA ASN A 372 -16.88 -18.80 -44.67
C ASN A 372 -16.91 -17.55 -43.76
N GLU A 373 -16.35 -17.60 -42.56
CA GLU A 373 -16.47 -16.52 -41.57
C GLU A 373 -15.12 -16.05 -41.07
N VAL A 374 -14.93 -14.74 -41.00
CA VAL A 374 -13.79 -14.13 -40.32
C VAL A 374 -14.22 -13.78 -38.90
N LYS A 375 -13.47 -14.28 -37.93
CA LYS A 375 -13.65 -13.98 -36.51
C LYS A 375 -12.48 -13.16 -35.99
N VAL A 376 -12.77 -12.22 -35.11
CA VAL A 376 -11.77 -11.40 -34.43
C VAL A 376 -11.78 -11.69 -32.92
N ARG A 377 -10.59 -11.78 -32.32
CA ARG A 377 -10.41 -11.75 -30.86
C ARG A 377 -9.23 -10.87 -30.49
N PHE A 378 -9.21 -10.44 -29.24
CA PHE A 378 -8.12 -9.65 -28.69
C PHE A 378 -7.34 -10.46 -27.68
N ILE A 379 -6.02 -10.28 -27.65
CA ILE A 379 -5.13 -10.97 -26.73
C ILE A 379 -4.27 -9.94 -26.01
N LEU A 380 -4.40 -9.86 -24.69
CA LEU A 380 -3.64 -8.94 -23.85
C LEU A 380 -2.39 -9.63 -23.31
N PHE A 381 -1.23 -9.03 -23.55
CA PHE A 381 0.08 -9.51 -23.06
C PHE A 381 0.66 -8.51 -22.07
N LEU A 382 0.85 -8.92 -20.82
CA LEU A 382 1.66 -8.15 -19.87
C LEU A 382 3.13 -8.22 -20.29
N ARG A 383 3.77 -7.05 -20.37
CA ARG A 383 5.15 -6.86 -20.81
C ARG A 383 5.98 -6.29 -19.67
N GLY A 384 7.29 -6.49 -19.74
CA GLY A 384 8.22 -5.89 -18.81
C GLY A 384 8.13 -4.37 -18.90
N GLY A 385 7.85 -3.73 -17.77
CA GLY A 385 7.71 -2.28 -17.66
C GLY A 385 8.71 -1.68 -16.69
N GLU A 386 9.01 -0.39 -16.88
CA GLU A 386 9.82 0.39 -15.93
C GLU A 386 9.19 0.43 -14.53
N TRP A 387 7.86 0.30 -14.48
CA TRP A 387 7.06 0.38 -13.27
C TRP A 387 6.77 -0.99 -12.63
N ASP A 388 7.28 -2.09 -13.17
CA ASP A 388 6.99 -3.44 -12.67
C ASP A 388 7.44 -3.69 -11.22
N SER A 389 8.37 -2.88 -10.71
CA SER A 389 8.83 -2.96 -9.31
C SER A 389 7.92 -2.22 -8.34
N TYR A 390 6.95 -1.47 -8.85
CA TYR A 390 6.08 -0.56 -8.09
C TYR A 390 4.61 -0.96 -8.11
N VAL A 391 4.22 -1.89 -8.98
CA VAL A 391 2.86 -2.44 -9.08
C VAL A 391 2.77 -3.85 -8.50
N ASP A 392 1.56 -4.23 -8.11
CA ASP A 392 1.31 -5.53 -7.48
C ASP A 392 1.43 -6.69 -8.47
N TRP A 393 2.11 -7.75 -8.03
CA TRP A 393 2.20 -9.02 -8.73
C TRP A 393 1.81 -10.17 -7.80
N PRO A 394 1.13 -11.23 -8.27
CA PRO A 394 0.61 -11.39 -9.63
C PRO A 394 -0.45 -10.32 -9.97
N PHE A 395 -0.62 -10.03 -11.24
CA PHE A 395 -1.62 -9.10 -11.75
C PHE A 395 -3.02 -9.52 -11.31
N LYS A 396 -3.75 -8.62 -10.64
CA LYS A 396 -5.06 -8.89 -10.01
C LYS A 396 -6.20 -8.02 -10.54
N LYS A 397 -5.92 -7.08 -11.46
CA LYS A 397 -6.94 -6.17 -12.00
C LYS A 397 -7.92 -6.92 -12.89
N LYS A 398 -9.19 -6.52 -12.86
CA LYS A 398 -10.17 -7.00 -13.84
C LYS A 398 -9.95 -6.21 -15.13
N VAL A 399 -9.90 -6.92 -16.26
CA VAL A 399 -9.64 -6.31 -17.57
C VAL A 399 -10.90 -6.41 -18.42
N THR A 400 -11.35 -5.28 -18.95
CA THR A 400 -12.43 -5.24 -19.95
C THR A 400 -11.96 -4.49 -21.18
N LEU A 401 -12.05 -5.17 -22.33
CA LEU A 401 -11.86 -4.54 -23.64
C LEU A 401 -13.20 -4.05 -24.17
N ILE A 402 -13.21 -2.92 -24.84
CA ILE A 402 -14.42 -2.28 -25.32
C ILE A 402 -14.18 -1.88 -26.78
N ILE A 403 -14.81 -2.58 -27.71
CA ILE A 403 -14.80 -2.17 -29.12
C ILE A 403 -15.73 -0.97 -29.25
N MET A 404 -15.17 0.15 -29.67
CA MET A 404 -15.87 1.43 -29.66
C MET A 404 -16.72 1.61 -30.91
N HIS A 405 -17.99 1.91 -30.74
CA HIS A 405 -18.82 2.36 -31.85
C HIS A 405 -18.62 3.87 -32.06
N ILE A 406 -18.27 4.25 -33.28
CA ILE A 406 -17.76 5.60 -33.59
C ILE A 406 -18.77 6.69 -33.22
N LYS A 407 -20.05 6.42 -33.44
CA LYS A 407 -21.13 7.41 -33.32
C LYS A 407 -22.03 7.26 -32.10
N ASP A 408 -21.96 6.12 -31.41
CA ASP A 408 -23.01 5.72 -30.44
C ASP A 408 -22.41 4.85 -29.34
N ALA A 409 -22.03 5.49 -28.23
CA ALA A 409 -21.41 4.80 -27.10
C ALA A 409 -22.32 3.73 -26.47
N ALA A 410 -23.64 3.80 -26.67
CA ALA A 410 -24.55 2.77 -26.15
C ALA A 410 -24.41 1.42 -26.88
N LYS A 411 -23.79 1.43 -28.07
CA LYS A 411 -23.50 0.24 -28.87
C LYS A 411 -22.11 -0.34 -28.61
N ASP A 412 -21.31 0.26 -27.73
CA ASP A 412 -19.97 -0.24 -27.43
C ASP A 412 -20.00 -1.72 -27.00
N VAL A 413 -19.14 -2.55 -27.61
CA VAL A 413 -19.12 -4.00 -27.35
C VAL A 413 -18.09 -4.29 -26.27
N ARG A 414 -18.57 -4.69 -25.09
CA ARG A 414 -17.72 -5.01 -23.93
C ARG A 414 -17.31 -6.48 -23.94
N LEU A 415 -16.02 -6.73 -23.78
CA LEU A 415 -15.34 -8.03 -23.86
C LEU A 415 -14.46 -8.20 -22.61
N PRO A 416 -14.97 -8.79 -21.52
CA PRO A 416 -14.16 -9.05 -20.33
C PRO A 416 -13.07 -10.10 -20.63
N ILE A 417 -11.89 -9.92 -20.02
CA ILE A 417 -10.81 -10.91 -20.00
C ILE A 417 -10.63 -11.40 -18.56
N THR A 418 -10.70 -12.72 -18.39
CA THR A 418 -10.41 -13.37 -17.11
C THR A 418 -8.91 -13.64 -17.00
N MET A 419 -8.16 -12.75 -16.36
CA MET A 419 -6.71 -12.86 -16.19
C MET A 419 -6.34 -13.94 -15.16
N VAL A 420 -6.28 -15.19 -15.59
CA VAL A 420 -5.95 -16.35 -14.74
C VAL A 420 -4.75 -17.13 -15.26
N GLY A 421 -4.05 -17.81 -14.35
CA GLY A 421 -2.91 -18.68 -14.66
C GLY A 421 -1.56 -18.02 -14.45
N HIS A 422 -0.67 -18.72 -13.74
CA HIS A 422 0.61 -18.18 -13.29
C HIS A 422 1.48 -17.58 -14.42
N LYS A 423 1.46 -18.16 -15.62
CA LYS A 423 2.25 -17.65 -16.78
C LYS A 423 1.69 -16.36 -17.40
N VAL A 424 0.43 -16.02 -17.12
CA VAL A 424 -0.27 -14.84 -17.63
C VAL A 424 -0.12 -13.67 -16.67
N VAL A 425 -0.25 -13.93 -15.36
CA VAL A 425 -0.34 -12.88 -14.34
C VAL A 425 0.94 -12.66 -13.53
N ARG A 426 1.99 -13.49 -13.68
CA ARG A 426 3.26 -13.26 -12.98
C ARG A 426 3.95 -11.98 -13.44
N LYS A 427 4.89 -11.47 -12.64
CA LYS A 427 5.80 -10.41 -13.10
C LYS A 427 6.64 -10.90 -14.30
N PRO A 428 6.67 -10.19 -15.43
CA PRO A 428 7.56 -10.49 -16.55
C PRO A 428 9.03 -10.50 -16.08
N HIS A 429 9.84 -11.42 -16.60
CA HIS A 429 11.25 -11.55 -16.21
C HIS A 429 12.15 -11.74 -17.42
N GLY A 430 13.25 -10.99 -17.49
CA GLY A 430 14.33 -11.22 -18.45
C GLY A 430 13.93 -11.10 -19.93
N GLY A 431 13.01 -10.19 -20.28
CA GLY A 431 12.55 -10.00 -21.66
C GLY A 431 11.58 -11.09 -22.17
N ILE A 432 11.34 -12.15 -21.40
CA ILE A 432 10.34 -13.16 -21.71
C ILE A 432 8.97 -12.62 -21.28
N GLY A 433 8.17 -12.17 -22.25
CA GLY A 433 6.82 -11.69 -22.03
C GLY A 433 5.91 -12.76 -21.41
N ASN A 434 4.83 -12.32 -20.77
CA ASN A 434 3.83 -13.24 -20.25
C ASN A 434 3.06 -13.91 -21.39
N TRP A 435 2.41 -15.03 -21.06
CA TRP A 435 1.42 -15.61 -21.96
C TRP A 435 0.23 -14.66 -22.04
N GLY A 436 -0.27 -14.47 -23.26
CA GLY A 436 -1.43 -13.62 -23.48
C GLY A 436 -2.71 -14.31 -23.05
N ASN A 437 -3.67 -13.53 -22.59
CA ASN A 437 -5.03 -14.00 -22.33
C ASN A 437 -6.00 -13.28 -23.26
N TRP A 438 -7.08 -13.95 -23.64
CA TRP A 438 -7.86 -13.54 -24.80
C TRP A 438 -9.34 -13.36 -24.51
N THR A 439 -9.98 -12.52 -25.31
CA THR A 439 -11.44 -12.37 -25.33
C THR A 439 -12.11 -13.54 -26.03
N ILE A 440 -13.42 -13.65 -25.86
CA ILE A 440 -14.26 -14.42 -26.78
C ILE A 440 -14.10 -13.87 -28.22
N LYS A 441 -14.27 -14.75 -29.22
CA LYS A 441 -14.28 -14.37 -30.63
C LYS A 441 -15.59 -13.62 -30.98
N LYS A 442 -15.50 -12.62 -31.85
CA LYS A 442 -16.63 -11.90 -32.46
C LYS A 442 -16.59 -12.06 -33.98
N ASN A 443 -17.75 -12.07 -34.64
CA ASN A 443 -17.80 -12.10 -36.08
C ASN A 443 -17.32 -10.73 -36.62
N TRP A 444 -16.37 -10.74 -37.56
CA TRP A 444 -15.80 -9.52 -38.13
C TRP A 444 -16.81 -8.74 -38.98
N GLN A 445 -17.67 -9.43 -39.74
CA GLN A 445 -18.69 -8.78 -40.58
C GLN A 445 -19.66 -7.95 -39.73
N ASP A 446 -19.98 -8.42 -38.51
CA ASP A 446 -20.77 -7.64 -37.55
C ASP A 446 -20.05 -6.36 -37.12
N ILE A 447 -18.74 -6.45 -36.83
CA ILE A 447 -17.93 -5.28 -36.43
C ILE A 447 -17.78 -4.29 -37.59
N GLU A 448 -17.60 -4.80 -38.81
CA GLU A 448 -17.43 -3.98 -40.01
C GLU A 448 -18.71 -3.24 -40.39
N LEU A 449 -19.84 -3.96 -40.49
CA LEU A 449 -21.10 -3.40 -40.99
C LEU A 449 -21.80 -2.50 -39.99
N GLN A 450 -21.52 -2.67 -38.69
CA GLN A 450 -22.20 -1.94 -37.63
C GLN A 450 -21.48 -0.66 -37.20
N GLY A 451 -20.46 -0.19 -37.92
CA GLY A 451 -19.89 1.15 -37.70
C GLY A 451 -18.89 1.25 -36.54
N TYR A 452 -18.14 0.18 -36.28
CA TYR A 452 -17.02 0.18 -35.32
C TYR A 452 -15.67 0.56 -35.96
N VAL A 453 -15.56 0.52 -37.30
CA VAL A 453 -14.33 0.81 -38.06
C VAL A 453 -14.41 2.21 -38.69
N ASP A 454 -13.48 3.11 -38.33
CA ASP A 454 -13.38 4.47 -38.89
C ASP A 454 -12.17 4.57 -39.80
N ARG A 455 -12.39 4.79 -41.10
CA ARG A 455 -11.33 4.94 -42.11
C ARG A 455 -10.28 3.81 -42.04
N GLY A 456 -10.73 2.57 -41.86
CA GLY A 456 -9.87 1.39 -41.75
C GLY A 456 -9.18 1.21 -40.39
N ALA A 457 -9.49 2.05 -39.40
CA ALA A 457 -8.99 1.92 -38.04
C ALA A 457 -10.07 1.40 -37.07
N LEU A 458 -9.68 0.48 -36.19
CA LEU A 458 -10.49 0.00 -35.07
C LEU A 458 -9.94 0.58 -33.77
N TYR A 459 -10.83 1.12 -32.96
CA TYR A 459 -10.50 1.67 -31.65
C TYR A 459 -11.02 0.76 -30.55
N VAL A 460 -10.15 0.39 -29.63
CA VAL A 460 -10.47 -0.52 -28.53
C VAL A 460 -10.04 0.12 -27.24
N ASN A 461 -11.00 0.43 -26.37
CA ASN A 461 -10.71 0.87 -25.02
C ASN A 461 -10.38 -0.31 -24.13
N ILE A 462 -9.47 -0.09 -23.19
CA ILE A 462 -9.05 -1.08 -22.20
C ILE A 462 -9.26 -0.47 -20.84
N GLU A 463 -10.04 -1.15 -20.01
CA GLU A 463 -10.31 -0.74 -18.64
C GLU A 463 -9.68 -1.71 -17.64
N PHE A 464 -8.94 -1.15 -16.66
CA PHE A 464 -8.45 -1.85 -15.48
C PHE A 464 -9.22 -1.38 -14.25
N GLU A 465 -9.92 -2.32 -13.61
CA GLU A 465 -10.64 -2.15 -12.33
C GLU A 465 -9.81 -2.77 -11.19
#